data_AF-A0A1A9DCB4-F1
#
_entry.id   AF-A0A1A9DCB4-F1
#
_cell.length_a   1.000
_cell.length_b   1.000
_cell.length_c   1.000
_cell.angle_alpha   90.00
_cell.angle_beta   90.00
_cell.angle_gamma   90.00
#
_symmetry.space_group_name_H-M   'P 1'
#
loop_
_entity.id
_entity.type
_entity.pdbx_description
1 polymer ?
#
loop_
_entity_poly.entity_id
_entity_poly.type
_entity_poly.pdbx_seq_one_letter_code
_entity_poly.pdbx_strand_id
1 'polypeptide(L)'
;MDDSTRIWITPVPPFGPDESGVLLGVDLTSEDPAERMAGVLLNRGHEGQEGVFHLLASDLSARYERHGERLAVEVTASRQVLAHDLADHPDALDEHLAALPGGPGDDDRVTLIHREIVTGFRPAGSEDGKQPVLLVEHEGPTTLAELFARFDRGESGFAVLPAD
;
A
#
# COMPACT_ATOMS: atom_id res chain seq x y z
N MET A 1 -1.40 -13.94 12.62
CA MET A 1 -2.58 -13.05 12.45
C MET A 1 -3.07 -13.28 11.03
N ASP A 2 -4.38 -13.26 10.77
CA ASP A 2 -4.92 -13.40 9.41
C ASP A 2 -5.47 -12.04 9.00
N ASP A 3 -4.83 -11.39 8.03
CA ASP A 3 -5.18 -10.03 7.62
C ASP A 3 -6.25 -10.02 6.52
N SER A 4 -7.05 -11.07 6.40
CA SER A 4 -8.10 -11.26 5.39
C SER A 4 -9.17 -10.16 5.32
N THR A 5 -9.18 -9.24 6.28
CA THR A 5 -10.02 -8.03 6.32
C THR A 5 -9.32 -6.75 5.87
N ARG A 6 -8.04 -6.83 5.50
CA ARG A 6 -7.18 -5.69 5.11
C ARG A 6 -6.31 -5.96 3.89
N ILE A 7 -6.18 -7.23 3.47
CA ILE A 7 -5.60 -7.66 2.21
C ILE A 7 -6.62 -8.52 1.44
N TRP A 8 -6.80 -8.20 0.16
CA TRP A 8 -7.71 -8.91 -0.72
C TRP A 8 -7.02 -9.31 -2.03
N ILE A 9 -7.43 -10.46 -2.56
CA ILE A 9 -7.08 -10.90 -3.91
C ILE A 9 -8.35 -10.84 -4.74
N THR A 10 -8.39 -9.92 -5.68
CA THR A 10 -9.60 -9.59 -6.42
C THR A 10 -9.24 -9.02 -7.79
N PRO A 11 -10.13 -9.17 -8.80
CA PRO A 11 -10.05 -8.35 -9.99
C PRO A 11 -10.04 -6.88 -9.59
N VAL A 12 -9.02 -6.17 -10.05
CA VAL A 12 -8.88 -4.74 -9.79
C VAL A 12 -8.37 -4.07 -11.06
N PRO A 13 -8.96 -2.93 -11.49
CA PRO A 13 -8.29 -2.05 -12.44
C PRO A 13 -6.95 -1.64 -11.82
N PRO A 14 -5.78 -1.84 -12.46
CA PRO A 14 -5.54 -1.86 -13.91
C PRO A 14 -5.30 -3.24 -14.56
N PHE A 15 -5.43 -4.36 -13.84
CA PHE A 15 -5.06 -5.69 -14.37
C PHE A 15 -6.04 -6.24 -15.42
N GLY A 16 -7.22 -5.63 -15.54
CA GLY A 16 -8.30 -6.08 -16.42
C GLY A 16 -9.31 -6.96 -15.69
N PRO A 17 -10.47 -7.22 -16.31
CA PRO A 17 -11.61 -7.86 -15.65
C PRO A 17 -11.36 -9.32 -15.24
N ASP A 18 -10.41 -9.99 -15.91
CA ASP A 18 -10.12 -11.41 -15.72
C ASP A 18 -8.84 -11.67 -14.91
N GLU A 19 -8.06 -10.63 -14.59
CA GLU A 19 -6.83 -10.75 -13.83
C GLU A 19 -7.01 -10.26 -12.40
N SER A 20 -6.70 -11.13 -11.44
CA SER A 20 -6.70 -10.78 -10.02
C SER A 20 -5.38 -10.15 -9.63
N GLY A 21 -5.46 -9.07 -8.85
CA GLY A 21 -4.31 -8.44 -8.19
C GLY A 21 -4.47 -8.45 -6.67
N VAL A 22 -3.46 -7.89 -5.99
CA VAL A 22 -3.50 -7.67 -4.55
C VAL A 22 -3.93 -6.24 -4.27
N LEU A 23 -4.94 -6.10 -3.41
CA LEU A 23 -5.41 -4.83 -2.87
C LEU A 23 -5.17 -4.80 -1.36
N LEU A 24 -4.59 -3.71 -0.89
CA LEU A 24 -4.36 -3.40 0.53
C LEU A 24 -5.21 -2.19 0.93
N GLY A 25 -5.95 -2.33 2.04
CA GLY A 25 -6.64 -1.21 2.68
C GLY A 25 -5.72 -0.51 3.67
N VAL A 26 -5.70 0.83 3.63
CA VAL A 26 -4.97 1.68 4.58
C VAL A 26 -5.96 2.49 5.40
N ASP A 27 -6.08 2.17 6.69
CA ASP A 27 -6.94 2.90 7.61
C ASP A 27 -6.25 4.19 8.11
N LEU A 28 -6.74 5.35 7.65
CA LEU A 28 -6.21 6.65 8.06
C LEU A 28 -6.49 6.98 9.54
N THR A 29 -7.38 6.23 10.17
CA THR A 29 -7.71 6.33 11.61
C THR A 29 -7.05 5.25 12.45
N SER A 30 -6.15 4.45 11.87
CA SER A 30 -5.47 3.35 12.55
C SER A 30 -4.68 3.83 13.77
N GLU A 31 -4.72 3.04 14.84
CA GLU A 31 -3.84 3.23 16.00
C GLU A 31 -2.37 2.97 15.65
N ASP A 32 -2.09 2.29 14.54
CA ASP A 32 -0.73 2.09 14.02
C ASP A 32 -0.25 3.35 13.29
N PRO A 33 0.75 4.09 13.83
CA PRO A 33 1.29 5.26 13.16
C PRO A 33 1.94 4.94 11.81
N ALA A 34 2.47 3.72 11.61
CA ALA A 34 3.07 3.31 10.35
C ALA A 34 2.03 3.19 9.22
N GLU A 35 0.81 2.72 9.56
CA GLU A 35 -0.32 2.67 8.63
C GLU A 35 -0.79 4.08 8.26
N ARG A 36 -0.86 5.00 9.23
CA ARG A 36 -1.19 6.41 8.96
C ARG A 36 -0.13 7.13 8.11
N MET A 37 1.16 6.85 8.34
CA MET A 37 2.26 7.36 7.51
C MET A 37 2.16 6.93 6.05
N ALA A 38 1.68 5.72 5.77
CA ALA A 38 1.43 5.29 4.39
C ALA A 38 0.35 6.18 3.73
N GLY A 39 -0.68 6.56 4.47
CA GLY A 39 -1.73 7.50 4.03
C GLY A 39 -1.20 8.90 3.68
N VAL A 40 -0.21 9.40 4.42
CA VAL A 40 0.45 10.69 4.09
C VAL A 40 1.05 10.64 2.69
N LEU A 41 1.74 9.55 2.36
CA LEU A 41 2.40 9.38 1.07
C LEU A 41 1.43 9.10 -0.08
N LEU A 42 0.20 8.61 0.17
CA LEU A 42 -0.81 8.45 -0.88
C LEU A 42 -1.23 9.79 -1.51
N ASN A 43 -1.20 10.88 -0.73
CA ASN A 43 -1.52 12.23 -1.20
C ASN A 43 -0.37 12.90 -1.99
N ARG A 44 0.78 12.23 -2.11
CA ARG A 44 1.97 12.75 -2.80
C ARG A 44 1.98 12.51 -4.30
N GLY A 45 1.05 11.70 -4.80
CA GLY A 45 1.03 11.33 -6.21
C GLY A 45 0.79 12.53 -7.11
N HIS A 46 1.36 12.49 -8.32
CA HIS A 46 0.98 13.43 -9.36
C HIS A 46 -0.34 12.98 -9.97
N GLU A 47 -1.28 13.91 -10.17
CA GLU A 47 -2.52 13.65 -10.91
C GLU A 47 -2.18 13.14 -12.33
N GLY A 48 -2.49 11.88 -12.58
CA GLY A 48 -2.42 11.25 -13.90
C GLY A 48 -3.69 11.51 -14.73
N GLN A 49 -3.95 10.68 -15.74
CA GLN A 49 -5.26 10.73 -16.43
C GLN A 49 -6.34 10.09 -15.54
N GLU A 50 -7.53 10.69 -15.52
CA GLU A 50 -8.74 10.16 -14.85
C GLU A 50 -8.63 10.01 -13.31
N GLY A 51 -7.93 10.91 -12.61
CA GLY A 51 -7.87 10.90 -11.14
C GLY A 51 -6.99 9.80 -10.55
N VAL A 52 -6.19 9.12 -11.37
CA VAL A 52 -5.17 8.15 -10.95
C VAL A 52 -3.93 8.89 -10.44
N PHE A 53 -3.56 8.67 -9.18
CA PHE A 53 -2.31 9.20 -8.63
C PHE A 53 -1.17 8.20 -8.84
N HIS A 54 -0.16 8.60 -9.62
CA HIS A 54 1.06 7.80 -9.77
C HIS A 54 2.08 8.25 -8.73
N LEU A 55 2.43 7.35 -7.82
CA LEU A 55 3.58 7.51 -6.94
C LEU A 55 4.83 6.99 -7.65
N LEU A 56 5.95 7.65 -7.42
CA LEU A 56 7.24 7.13 -7.85
C LEU A 56 7.59 5.92 -6.97
N ALA A 57 8.27 4.91 -7.55
CA ALA A 57 8.76 3.74 -6.81
C ALA A 57 9.65 4.12 -5.60
N SER A 58 10.30 5.28 -5.67
CA SER A 58 11.08 5.85 -4.58
C SER A 58 10.22 6.24 -3.37
N ASP A 59 8.98 6.65 -3.61
CA ASP A 59 8.07 7.16 -2.58
C ASP A 59 7.41 5.98 -1.85
N LEU A 60 6.73 5.10 -2.58
CA LEU A 60 6.18 3.85 -2.07
C LEU A 60 6.50 2.70 -3.04
N SER A 61 6.88 1.55 -2.48
CA SER A 61 7.08 0.31 -3.23
C SER A 61 6.52 -0.86 -2.44
N ALA A 62 6.00 -1.86 -3.14
CA ALA A 62 5.53 -3.10 -2.55
C ALA A 62 6.54 -4.24 -2.78
N ARG A 63 6.49 -5.25 -1.92
CA ARG A 63 7.25 -6.49 -2.09
C ARG A 63 6.38 -7.67 -1.70
N TYR A 64 6.47 -8.73 -2.49
CA TYR A 64 5.86 -10.01 -2.17
C TYR A 64 6.89 -10.95 -1.56
N GLU A 65 6.55 -11.56 -0.44
CA GLU A 65 7.27 -12.71 0.10
C GLU A 65 6.35 -13.91 0.20
N ARG A 66 6.83 -15.09 -0.20
CA ARG A 66 6.02 -16.30 -0.19
C ARG A 66 6.69 -17.39 0.63
N HIS A 67 5.96 -17.87 1.64
CA HIS A 67 6.38 -18.97 2.50
C HIS A 67 5.31 -20.07 2.46
N GLY A 68 5.50 -21.04 1.56
CA GLY A 68 4.52 -22.10 1.31
C GLY A 68 3.21 -21.53 0.76
N GLU A 69 2.13 -21.63 1.53
CA GLU A 69 0.79 -21.14 1.20
C GLU A 69 0.52 -19.71 1.72
N ARG A 70 1.46 -19.12 2.45
CA ARG A 70 1.35 -17.74 2.92
C ARG A 70 1.97 -16.79 1.91
N LEU A 71 1.22 -15.76 1.55
CA LEU A 71 1.69 -14.60 0.84
C LEU A 71 1.76 -13.43 1.83
N ALA A 72 2.95 -12.90 2.03
CA ALA A 72 3.18 -11.66 2.73
C ALA A 72 3.36 -10.53 1.71
N VAL A 73 2.83 -9.37 2.03
CA VAL A 73 2.95 -8.14 1.24
C VAL A 73 3.48 -7.05 2.14
N GLU A 74 4.62 -6.50 1.76
CA GLU A 74 5.27 -5.40 2.48
C GLU A 74 5.17 -4.13 1.65
N VAL A 75 4.77 -3.03 2.29
CA VAL A 75 4.87 -1.69 1.71
C VAL A 75 6.00 -0.96 2.41
N THR A 76 6.91 -0.45 1.60
CA THR A 76 8.07 0.30 2.06
C THR A 76 8.07 1.71 1.49
N ALA A 77 8.70 2.63 2.21
CA ALA A 77 8.96 4.00 1.78
C ALA A 77 10.43 4.37 1.98
N SER A 78 10.93 5.37 1.26
CA SER A 78 12.19 6.03 1.64
C SER A 78 11.98 6.79 2.95
N ARG A 79 12.89 6.56 3.91
CA ARG A 79 12.93 7.27 5.19
C ARG A 79 13.10 8.76 4.97
N GLN A 80 13.90 9.16 3.98
CA GLN A 80 14.16 10.56 3.67
C GLN A 80 12.93 11.27 3.09
N VAL A 81 12.20 10.62 2.17
CA VAL A 81 10.94 11.14 1.62
C VAL A 81 9.89 11.27 2.72
N LEU A 82 9.74 10.22 3.54
CA LEU A 82 8.79 10.21 4.63
C LEU A 82 9.11 11.30 5.68
N ALA A 83 10.38 11.47 6.05
CA ALA A 83 10.78 12.54 6.97
C ALA A 83 10.43 13.95 6.44
N HIS A 84 10.56 14.16 5.12
CA HIS A 84 10.24 15.44 4.49
C HIS A 84 8.74 15.75 4.58
N ASP A 85 7.88 14.79 4.19
CA ASP A 85 6.43 14.99 4.18
C ASP A 85 5.83 15.03 5.59
N LEU A 86 6.44 14.34 6.56
CA LEU A 86 6.01 14.36 7.95
C LEU A 86 6.39 15.63 8.71
N ALA A 87 7.43 16.37 8.27
CA ALA A 87 7.93 17.54 8.99
C ALA A 87 6.87 18.64 9.19
N ASP A 88 5.94 18.74 8.25
CA ASP A 88 4.83 19.72 8.29
C ASP A 88 3.48 19.07 8.66
N HIS A 89 3.46 17.78 9.01
CA HIS A 89 2.23 17.05 9.27
C HIS A 89 1.77 17.21 10.74
N PRO A 90 0.50 17.59 11.00
CA PRO A 90 0.04 17.98 12.34
C PRO A 90 0.03 16.87 13.40
N ASP A 91 0.08 15.59 13.00
CA ASP A 91 -0.16 14.44 13.88
C ASP A 91 1.09 13.94 14.62
N ALA A 92 2.21 14.70 14.58
CA ALA A 92 3.49 14.33 15.20
C ALA A 92 3.97 12.91 14.85
N LEU A 93 3.60 12.43 13.66
CA LEU A 93 3.99 11.09 13.19
C LEU A 93 5.51 10.97 13.04
N ASP A 94 6.22 12.06 12.80
CA ASP A 94 7.68 12.09 12.65
C ASP A 94 8.41 11.49 13.88
N GLU A 95 7.83 11.60 15.08
CA GLU A 95 8.39 11.01 16.31
C GLU A 95 8.50 9.47 16.23
N HIS A 96 7.63 8.82 15.44
CA HIS A 96 7.59 7.37 15.28
C HIS A 96 8.51 6.85 14.17
N LEU A 97 9.03 7.73 13.30
CA LEU A 97 9.84 7.35 12.14
C LEU A 97 11.11 6.58 12.54
N ALA A 98 11.74 6.98 13.65
CA ALA A 98 12.95 6.34 14.14
C ALA A 98 12.72 4.87 14.57
N ALA A 99 11.51 4.54 15.00
CA ALA A 99 11.15 3.22 15.51
C ALA A 99 10.72 2.24 14.39
N LEU A 100 10.51 2.73 13.16
CA LEU A 100 10.11 1.87 12.06
C LEU A 100 11.20 0.85 11.70
N PRO A 101 10.81 -0.40 11.41
CA PRO A 101 11.74 -1.41 10.91
C PRO A 101 12.34 -0.99 9.58
N GLY A 102 13.61 -1.34 9.35
CA GLY A 102 14.27 -1.15 8.06
C GLY A 102 13.61 -2.01 6.98
N GLY A 103 13.50 -1.47 5.78
CA GLY A 103 13.04 -2.18 4.60
C GLY A 103 14.09 -3.17 4.10
N PRO A 104 13.69 -4.26 3.44
CA PRO A 104 14.64 -5.24 2.93
C PRO A 104 15.42 -4.69 1.72
N GLY A 105 16.75 -4.80 1.76
CA GLY A 105 17.62 -4.54 0.60
C GLY A 105 18.09 -3.09 0.42
N ASP A 106 17.61 -2.15 1.25
CA ASP A 106 18.02 -0.75 1.23
C ASP A 106 17.93 -0.15 2.65
N ASP A 107 19.08 0.28 3.18
CA ASP A 107 19.19 0.85 4.53
C ASP A 107 18.42 2.19 4.67
N ASP A 108 18.11 2.87 3.57
CA ASP A 108 17.28 4.09 3.59
C ASP A 108 15.78 3.79 3.58
N ARG A 109 15.35 2.54 3.34
CA ARG A 109 13.93 2.20 3.31
C ARG A 109 13.41 1.78 4.68
N VAL A 110 12.12 2.02 4.91
CA VAL A 110 11.40 1.57 6.11
C VAL A 110 10.12 0.85 5.72
N THR A 111 9.76 -0.19 6.47
CA THR A 111 8.50 -0.91 6.26
C THR A 111 7.37 -0.22 7.02
N LEU A 112 6.32 0.14 6.29
CA LEU A 112 5.12 0.82 6.81
C LEU A 112 3.97 -0.15 7.04
N ILE A 113 3.79 -1.08 6.10
CA ILE A 113 2.72 -2.07 6.14
C ILE A 113 3.34 -3.44 5.93
N HIS A 114 2.97 -4.40 6.77
CA HIS A 114 3.21 -5.81 6.56
C HIS A 114 1.89 -6.54 6.78
N ARG A 115 1.43 -7.26 5.75
CA ARG A 115 0.16 -8.02 5.79
C ARG A 115 0.36 -9.42 5.26
N GLU A 116 -0.24 -10.40 5.93
CA GLU A 116 -0.17 -11.81 5.54
C GLU A 116 -1.55 -12.41 5.29
N ILE A 117 -1.64 -13.22 4.22
CA ILE A 117 -2.83 -14.02 3.93
C ILE A 117 -2.45 -15.43 3.47
N VAL A 118 -3.28 -16.42 3.84
CA VAL A 118 -3.18 -17.79 3.31
C VAL A 118 -3.90 -17.84 1.96
N THR A 119 -3.17 -18.19 0.90
CA THR A 119 -3.72 -18.16 -0.46
C THR A 119 -2.97 -19.05 -1.45
N GLY A 120 -3.70 -19.56 -2.45
CA GLY A 120 -3.13 -20.19 -3.64
C GLY A 120 -2.62 -19.19 -4.69
N PHE A 121 -2.96 -17.91 -4.56
CA PHE A 121 -2.59 -16.86 -5.52
C PHE A 121 -1.09 -16.68 -5.62
N ARG A 122 -0.58 -16.61 -6.85
CA ARG A 122 0.82 -16.33 -7.14
C ARG A 122 0.87 -15.07 -8.00
N PRO A 123 1.45 -13.97 -7.49
CA PRO A 123 1.63 -12.75 -8.27
C PRO A 123 2.38 -13.09 -9.56
N ALA A 124 1.89 -12.56 -10.69
CA ALA A 124 2.57 -12.74 -11.96
C ALA A 124 3.91 -11.98 -11.95
N GLY A 125 4.94 -12.57 -12.56
CA GLY A 125 6.03 -11.76 -13.13
C GLY A 125 5.59 -11.39 -14.54
N SER A 126 5.34 -10.11 -14.81
CA SER A 126 5.16 -9.63 -16.17
C SER A 126 6.52 -9.51 -16.87
N GLU A 127 6.52 -9.46 -18.21
CA GLU A 127 7.74 -9.22 -19.00
C GLU A 127 8.39 -7.85 -18.67
N ASP A 128 7.62 -6.92 -18.09
CA ASP A 128 8.03 -5.58 -17.69
C ASP A 128 8.35 -5.42 -16.17
N GLY A 129 8.14 -6.45 -15.33
CA GLY A 129 8.35 -6.36 -13.87
C GLY A 129 7.48 -7.30 -13.05
N LYS A 130 7.42 -7.15 -11.73
CA LYS A 130 6.47 -7.92 -10.90
C LYS A 130 5.09 -7.26 -10.93
N GLN A 131 4.03 -8.05 -10.78
CA GLN A 131 2.65 -7.56 -10.71
C GLN A 131 2.48 -6.51 -9.60
N PRO A 132 2.00 -5.29 -9.87
CA PRO A 132 1.92 -4.25 -8.84
C PRO A 132 0.88 -4.56 -7.74
N VAL A 133 0.95 -3.81 -6.64
CA VAL A 133 -0.01 -3.85 -5.52
C VAL A 133 -0.84 -2.57 -5.55
N LEU A 134 -2.15 -2.68 -5.29
CA LEU A 134 -3.00 -1.51 -5.10
C LEU A 134 -3.13 -1.17 -3.62
N LEU A 135 -2.97 0.11 -3.30
CA LEU A 135 -3.33 0.68 -2.00
C LEU A 135 -4.59 1.53 -2.16
N VAL A 136 -5.53 1.37 -1.24
CA VAL A 136 -6.73 2.20 -1.15
C VAL A 136 -6.86 2.72 0.27
N GLU A 137 -6.94 4.03 0.43
CA GLU A 137 -7.15 4.64 1.74
C GLU A 137 -8.63 4.61 2.14
N HIS A 138 -8.86 4.49 3.44
CA HIS A 138 -10.19 4.56 4.01
C HIS A 138 -10.13 5.07 5.45
N GLU A 139 -11.25 5.61 5.93
CA GLU A 139 -11.43 5.90 7.36
C GLU A 139 -12.21 4.76 8.03
N GLY A 140 -11.63 4.23 9.10
CA GLY A 140 -12.23 3.24 9.99
C GLY A 140 -12.42 1.85 9.39
N PRO A 141 -13.06 0.94 10.13
CA PRO A 141 -13.34 -0.41 9.65
C PRO A 141 -14.13 -0.41 8.34
N THR A 142 -13.70 -1.20 7.37
CA THR A 142 -14.31 -1.25 6.03
C THR A 142 -14.43 -2.69 5.52
N THR A 143 -15.14 -2.85 4.40
CA THR A 143 -15.19 -4.11 3.64
C THR A 143 -14.70 -3.85 2.22
N LEU A 144 -14.36 -4.90 1.47
CA LEU A 144 -13.95 -4.75 0.07
C LEU A 144 -15.02 -4.06 -0.79
N ALA A 145 -16.29 -4.39 -0.58
CA ALA A 145 -17.39 -3.76 -1.32
C ALA A 145 -17.54 -2.27 -0.97
N GLU A 146 -17.34 -1.92 0.30
CA GLU A 146 -17.39 -0.54 0.77
C GLU A 146 -16.20 0.28 0.24
N LEU A 147 -15.01 -0.33 0.16
CA LEU A 147 -13.82 0.29 -0.44
C LEU A 147 -14.06 0.69 -1.90
N PHE A 148 -14.57 -0.24 -2.72
CA PHE A 148 -14.93 0.08 -4.10
C PHE A 148 -16.02 1.13 -4.19
N ALA A 149 -17.06 1.03 -3.36
CA ALA A 149 -18.13 2.02 -3.34
C ALA A 149 -17.65 3.43 -2.94
N ARG A 150 -16.66 3.56 -2.06
CA ARG A 150 -16.04 4.86 -1.72
C ARG A 150 -15.17 5.38 -2.86
N PHE A 151 -14.40 4.50 -3.49
CA PHE A 151 -13.62 4.85 -4.66
C PHE A 151 -14.50 5.36 -5.81
N ASP A 152 -15.58 4.65 -6.15
CA ASP A 152 -16.53 5.05 -7.19
C ASP A 152 -17.22 6.40 -6.90
N ARG A 153 -17.35 6.75 -5.61
CA ARG A 153 -17.88 8.05 -5.15
C ARG A 153 -16.81 9.16 -5.12
N GLY A 154 -15.54 8.85 -5.38
CA GLY A 154 -14.42 9.79 -5.25
C GLY A 154 -14.08 10.15 -3.80
N GLU A 155 -14.44 9.29 -2.85
CA GLU A 155 -14.24 9.51 -1.40
C GLU A 155 -12.96 8.83 -0.86
N SER A 156 -12.27 8.05 -1.70
CA SER A 156 -11.04 7.34 -1.35
C SER A 156 -9.96 7.55 -2.42
N GLY A 157 -8.76 7.94 -1.99
CA GLY A 157 -7.57 7.88 -2.83
C GLY A 157 -7.10 6.45 -3.11
N PHE A 158 -6.39 6.28 -4.22
CA PHE A 158 -5.74 5.02 -4.59
C PHE A 158 -4.35 5.27 -5.15
N ALA A 159 -3.46 4.32 -4.92
CA ALA A 159 -2.14 4.31 -5.54
C ALA A 159 -1.81 2.91 -6.09
N VAL A 160 -1.14 2.90 -7.24
CA VAL A 160 -0.56 1.70 -7.83
C VAL A 160 0.91 1.64 -7.42
N LEU A 161 1.27 0.65 -6.60
CA LEU A 161 2.65 0.46 -6.17
C LEU A 161 3.38 -0.51 -7.09
N PRO A 162 4.57 -0.14 -7.60
CA PRO A 162 5.44 -1.12 -8.23
C PRO A 162 5.81 -2.19 -7.21
N ALA A 163 5.89 -3.44 -7.67
CA ALA A 163 6.37 -4.54 -6.84
C ALA A 163 7.83 -4.86 -7.21
N ASP A 164 8.71 -4.93 -6.20
CA ASP A 164 10.13 -5.32 -6.33
C ASP A 164 10.38 -6.78 -5.98
#